data_AF-A0A7C8YZA3-F1
#
_entry.id   AF-A0A7C8YZA3-F1
#
_cell.length_a   1.000
_cell.length_b   1.000
_cell.length_c   1.000
_cell.angle_alpha   90.00
_cell.angle_beta   90.00
_cell.angle_gamma   90.00
#
_symmetry.space_group_name_H-M   'P 1'
#
loop_
_entity.id
_entity.type
_entity.pdbx_description
1 polymer ?
#
loop_
_entity_poly.entity_id
_entity_poly.type
_entity_poly.pdbx_seq_one_letter_code
_entity_poly.pdbx_strand_id
1 'polypeptide(L)'
;RITALGLSTMGLKGRLSGDVGGLTELRSLDLSFNRGLTGPLSRSLGDLHKLNILILAGCGFSGSIPPELGNLAELSFLALNSNNFTGEIPNTLGKLSKLYWLDLADNQISGPIPVSTPTTPGLDLLLKAKHFHFNKNKLSGSIPPKLFSSEMILIHVLFDGNQLTGNIPSTLGLVQSLEVLRLDRNYLAGDVPLNLNNLTNVVELNLGHNDLTGPVPDLTGMNALNYV
;
A
#
# COMPACT_ATOMS: atom_id res chain seq x y z
N ARG A 1 1.95 9.78 -30.60
CA ARG A 1 2.38 8.71 -29.66
C ARG A 1 2.55 9.34 -28.28
N ILE A 2 1.50 9.36 -27.47
CA ILE A 2 1.53 10.02 -26.16
C ILE A 2 2.21 9.05 -25.17
N THR A 3 3.28 9.50 -24.53
CA THR A 3 4.07 8.69 -23.57
C THR A 3 3.95 9.20 -22.14
N ALA A 4 3.52 10.44 -21.93
CA ALA A 4 3.23 11.00 -20.62
C ALA A 4 2.02 11.92 -20.70
N LEU A 5 1.19 11.88 -19.67
CA LEU A 5 0.06 12.77 -19.49
C LEU A 5 0.07 13.26 -18.04
N GLY A 6 0.44 14.51 -17.82
CA GLY A 6 0.41 15.17 -16.51
C GLY A 6 -0.62 16.29 -16.53
N LEU A 7 -1.76 16.06 -15.88
CA LEU A 7 -2.90 16.98 -15.84
C LEU A 7 -3.35 17.25 -14.40
N SER A 8 -2.41 17.22 -13.45
CA SER A 8 -2.68 17.45 -12.04
C SER A 8 -3.28 18.84 -11.79
N THR A 9 -4.22 18.94 -10.86
CA THR A 9 -4.77 20.23 -10.38
C THR A 9 -5.44 21.09 -11.47
N MET A 10 -5.91 20.47 -12.57
CA MET A 10 -6.55 21.18 -13.68
C MET A 10 -8.07 21.37 -13.51
N GLY A 11 -8.64 20.92 -12.40
CA GLY A 11 -10.08 20.97 -12.17
C GLY A 11 -10.88 20.05 -13.10
N LEU A 12 -10.26 18.98 -13.61
CA LEU A 12 -10.90 18.00 -14.48
C LEU A 12 -12.10 17.35 -13.77
N LYS A 13 -13.14 17.06 -14.55
CA LYS A 13 -14.41 16.49 -14.08
C LYS A 13 -14.84 15.30 -14.93
N GLY A 14 -15.69 14.47 -14.37
CA GLY A 14 -16.30 13.33 -15.07
C GLY A 14 -15.67 12.01 -14.64
N ARG A 15 -15.62 11.05 -15.55
CA ARG A 15 -15.08 9.71 -15.29
C ARG A 15 -13.85 9.49 -16.16
N LEU A 16 -12.92 8.66 -15.68
CA LEU A 16 -11.87 8.13 -16.52
C LEU A 16 -12.46 7.05 -17.43
N SER A 17 -12.83 7.44 -18.66
CA SER A 17 -13.39 6.56 -19.69
C SER A 17 -12.32 5.64 -20.28
N GLY A 18 -12.76 4.69 -21.11
CA GLY A 18 -11.89 3.72 -21.79
C GLY A 18 -10.90 4.32 -22.80
N ASP A 19 -11.07 5.59 -23.20
CA ASP A 19 -10.20 6.23 -24.19
C ASP A 19 -8.74 6.30 -23.73
N VAL A 20 -8.51 6.38 -22.41
CA VAL A 20 -7.15 6.32 -21.84
C VAL A 20 -6.48 4.97 -22.11
N GLY A 21 -7.25 3.87 -22.13
CA GLY A 21 -6.74 2.52 -22.44
C GLY A 21 -6.22 2.40 -23.88
N GLY A 22 -6.67 3.27 -24.79
CA GLY A 22 -6.15 3.37 -26.15
C GLY A 22 -4.75 3.98 -26.24
N LEU A 23 -4.26 4.62 -25.18
CA LEU A 23 -2.94 5.25 -25.14
C LEU A 23 -1.84 4.23 -24.79
N THR A 24 -1.74 3.13 -25.54
CA THR A 24 -0.88 1.96 -25.23
C THR A 24 0.63 2.26 -25.13
N GLU A 25 1.05 3.47 -25.50
CA GLU A 25 2.44 3.95 -25.42
C GLU A 25 2.72 4.78 -24.16
N LEU A 26 1.70 4.99 -23.33
CA LEU A 26 1.76 5.77 -22.10
C LEU A 26 2.65 5.08 -21.07
N ARG A 27 3.57 5.86 -20.48
CA ARG A 27 4.51 5.47 -19.43
C ARG A 27 4.25 6.20 -18.13
N SER A 28 3.68 7.39 -18.19
CA SER A 28 3.32 8.17 -17.01
C SER A 28 1.93 8.77 -17.18
N LEU A 29 1.06 8.52 -16.20
CA LEU A 29 -0.25 9.12 -16.09
C LEU A 29 -0.38 9.74 -14.70
N ASP A 30 -0.45 11.07 -14.66
CA ASP A 30 -0.73 11.83 -13.45
C ASP A 30 -1.99 12.67 -13.66
N LEU A 31 -3.06 12.29 -12.96
CA LEU A 31 -4.34 13.00 -12.92
C LEU A 31 -4.65 13.52 -11.51
N SER A 32 -3.66 13.59 -10.63
CA SER A 32 -3.84 13.92 -9.22
C SER A 32 -4.54 15.26 -8.98
N PHE A 33 -5.16 15.39 -7.81
CA PHE A 33 -5.79 16.62 -7.34
C PHE A 33 -6.87 17.19 -8.28
N ASN A 34 -7.52 16.31 -9.05
CA ASN A 34 -8.73 16.62 -9.82
C ASN A 34 -9.95 16.02 -9.12
N ARG A 35 -10.45 16.69 -8.07
CA ARG A 35 -11.58 16.20 -7.25
C ARG A 35 -12.86 15.89 -8.04
N GLY A 36 -13.03 16.48 -9.23
CA GLY A 36 -14.17 16.22 -10.10
C GLY A 36 -14.06 14.93 -10.92
N LEU A 37 -12.88 14.30 -10.99
CA LEU A 37 -12.71 12.97 -11.56
C LEU A 37 -13.21 11.93 -10.56
N THR A 38 -14.27 11.24 -10.94
CA THR A 38 -15.06 10.38 -10.04
C THR A 38 -15.42 9.05 -10.70
N GLY A 39 -16.06 8.18 -9.93
CA GLY A 39 -16.54 6.89 -10.40
C GLY A 39 -15.46 5.80 -10.39
N PRO A 40 -15.78 4.59 -10.86
CA PRO A 40 -14.84 3.48 -10.86
C PRO A 40 -13.71 3.67 -11.86
N LEU A 41 -12.54 3.13 -11.52
CA LEU A 41 -11.46 2.97 -12.50
C LEU A 41 -11.88 1.97 -13.57
N SER A 42 -11.61 2.31 -14.82
CA SER A 42 -11.85 1.43 -15.96
C SER A 42 -10.86 0.27 -15.96
N ARG A 43 -11.35 -0.95 -16.23
CA ARG A 43 -10.51 -2.15 -16.40
C ARG A 43 -9.46 -1.99 -17.50
N SER A 44 -9.78 -1.21 -18.54
CA SER A 44 -8.88 -0.90 -19.67
C SER A 44 -7.58 -0.19 -19.27
N LEU A 45 -7.49 0.35 -18.04
CA LEU A 45 -6.20 0.80 -17.52
C LEU A 45 -5.16 -0.32 -17.49
N GLY A 46 -5.59 -1.58 -17.29
CA GLY A 46 -4.72 -2.75 -17.31
C GLY A 46 -4.09 -3.05 -18.68
N ASP A 47 -4.57 -2.43 -19.75
CA ASP A 47 -4.05 -2.60 -21.12
C ASP A 47 -2.83 -1.69 -21.40
N LEU A 48 -2.53 -0.76 -20.48
CA LEU A 48 -1.40 0.17 -20.58
C LEU A 48 -0.09 -0.50 -20.17
N HIS A 49 0.30 -1.59 -20.83
CA HIS A 49 1.43 -2.44 -20.42
C HIS A 49 2.80 -1.74 -20.31
N LYS A 50 2.95 -0.52 -20.85
CA LYS A 50 4.16 0.31 -20.74
C LYS A 50 4.12 1.31 -19.57
N LEU A 51 3.00 1.37 -18.85
CA LEU A 51 2.79 2.33 -17.77
C LEU A 51 3.74 2.02 -16.61
N ASN A 52 4.52 3.02 -16.25
CA ASN A 52 5.52 2.97 -15.18
C ASN A 52 5.09 3.76 -13.95
N ILE A 53 4.35 4.86 -14.15
CA ILE A 53 3.88 5.77 -13.11
C ILE A 53 2.38 5.99 -13.29
N LEU A 54 1.60 5.68 -12.26
CA LEU A 54 0.17 5.97 -12.17
C LEU A 54 -0.12 6.75 -10.88
N ILE A 55 -0.49 8.01 -11.02
CA ILE A 55 -0.82 8.91 -9.91
C ILE A 55 -2.25 9.41 -10.09
N LEU A 56 -3.14 8.94 -9.22
CA LEU A 56 -4.56 9.30 -9.18
C LEU A 56 -4.94 9.90 -7.81
N ALA A 57 -3.96 10.34 -7.04
CA ALA A 57 -4.12 10.82 -5.67
C ALA A 57 -5.02 12.05 -5.58
N GLY A 58 -5.88 12.15 -4.55
CA GLY A 58 -6.67 13.35 -4.30
C GLY A 58 -7.78 13.64 -5.33
N CYS A 59 -8.29 12.59 -5.97
CA CYS A 59 -9.45 12.65 -6.86
C CYS A 59 -10.72 12.21 -6.10
N GLY A 60 -11.80 11.90 -6.82
CA GLY A 60 -13.03 11.34 -6.27
C GLY A 60 -13.34 9.93 -6.81
N PHE A 61 -12.32 9.17 -7.21
CA PHE A 61 -12.51 7.81 -7.73
C PHE A 61 -13.12 6.91 -6.65
N SER A 62 -13.97 5.96 -7.05
CA SER A 62 -14.76 5.12 -6.14
C SER A 62 -14.88 3.69 -6.63
N GLY A 63 -15.59 2.83 -5.89
CA GLY A 63 -15.69 1.40 -6.22
C GLY A 63 -14.38 0.65 -5.93
N SER A 64 -14.28 -0.59 -6.41
CA SER A 64 -13.10 -1.42 -6.17
C SER A 64 -11.93 -1.09 -7.10
N ILE A 65 -10.71 -1.29 -6.61
CA ILE A 65 -9.51 -1.28 -7.45
C ILE A 65 -9.62 -2.45 -8.44
N PRO A 66 -9.56 -2.21 -9.77
CA PRO A 66 -9.67 -3.30 -10.74
C PRO A 66 -8.48 -4.26 -10.65
N PRO A 67 -8.69 -5.59 -10.60
CA PRO A 67 -7.60 -6.56 -10.57
C PRO A 67 -6.72 -6.51 -11.83
N GLU A 68 -7.22 -5.95 -12.93
CA GLU A 68 -6.50 -5.74 -14.18
C GLU A 68 -5.30 -4.78 -14.03
N LEU A 69 -5.25 -3.95 -12.99
CA LEU A 69 -4.04 -3.18 -12.67
C LEU A 69 -2.82 -4.08 -12.41
N GLY A 70 -3.04 -5.34 -12.01
CA GLY A 70 -1.98 -6.35 -11.89
C GLY A 70 -1.34 -6.77 -13.21
N ASN A 71 -1.87 -6.33 -14.37
CA ASN A 71 -1.30 -6.59 -15.69
C ASN A 71 -0.24 -5.55 -16.10
N LEU A 72 -0.03 -4.51 -15.29
CA LEU A 72 0.91 -3.41 -15.56
C LEU A 72 2.33 -3.80 -15.18
N ALA A 73 2.93 -4.74 -15.91
CA ALA A 73 4.23 -5.34 -15.58
C ALA A 73 5.39 -4.32 -15.45
N GLU A 74 5.27 -3.14 -16.05
CA GLU A 74 6.25 -2.04 -15.98
C GLU A 74 6.02 -1.06 -14.80
N LEU A 75 4.93 -1.21 -14.06
CA LEU A 75 4.52 -0.26 -13.03
C LEU A 75 5.52 -0.27 -11.86
N SER A 76 6.03 0.90 -11.55
CA SER A 76 6.98 1.13 -10.45
C SER A 76 6.41 2.03 -9.36
N PHE A 77 5.48 2.92 -9.72
CA PHE A 77 4.85 3.87 -8.80
C PHE A 77 3.33 3.84 -8.98
N LEU A 78 2.61 3.50 -7.90
CA LEU A 78 1.16 3.50 -7.84
C LEU A 78 0.68 4.31 -6.64
N ALA A 79 0.03 5.45 -6.91
CA ALA A 79 -0.58 6.28 -5.88
C ALA A 79 -2.09 6.46 -6.16
N LEU A 80 -2.90 5.84 -5.30
CA LEU A 80 -4.37 5.87 -5.33
C LEU A 80 -4.95 6.54 -4.07
N ASN A 81 -4.09 7.15 -3.25
CA ASN A 81 -4.46 7.70 -1.95
C ASN A 81 -5.43 8.89 -2.02
N SER A 82 -6.15 9.14 -0.93
CA SER A 82 -7.13 10.24 -0.83
C SER A 82 -8.18 10.18 -1.93
N ASN A 83 -8.88 9.04 -2.00
CA ASN A 83 -10.01 8.78 -2.90
C ASN A 83 -11.15 8.10 -2.11
N ASN A 84 -12.18 7.61 -2.80
CA ASN A 84 -13.30 6.87 -2.24
C ASN A 84 -13.28 5.38 -2.65
N PHE A 85 -12.09 4.78 -2.84
CA PHE A 85 -12.00 3.34 -3.18
C PHE A 85 -12.57 2.47 -2.06
N THR A 86 -13.31 1.43 -2.43
CA THR A 86 -13.93 0.45 -1.55
C THR A 86 -13.50 -0.97 -1.95
N GLY A 87 -14.01 -2.00 -1.27
CA GLY A 87 -13.66 -3.39 -1.58
C GLY A 87 -12.26 -3.76 -1.10
N GLU A 88 -11.73 -4.88 -1.57
CA GLU A 88 -10.45 -5.43 -1.11
C GLU A 88 -9.27 -4.96 -1.95
N ILE A 89 -8.06 -5.05 -1.39
CA ILE A 89 -6.82 -4.93 -2.16
C ILE A 89 -6.76 -6.14 -3.12
N PRO A 90 -6.67 -5.94 -4.45
CA PRO A 90 -6.59 -7.05 -5.37
C PRO A 90 -5.28 -7.83 -5.18
N ASN A 91 -5.40 -9.14 -5.00
CA ASN A 91 -4.24 -10.03 -4.87
C ASN A 91 -3.29 -9.96 -6.11
N THR A 92 -3.83 -9.60 -7.27
CA THR A 92 -3.10 -9.43 -8.53
C THR A 92 -2.08 -8.31 -8.50
N LEU A 93 -2.19 -7.35 -7.58
CA LEU A 93 -1.14 -6.35 -7.37
C LEU A 93 0.20 -6.99 -6.99
N GLY A 94 0.19 -8.20 -6.40
CA GLY A 94 1.40 -8.99 -6.15
C GLY A 94 2.20 -9.36 -7.41
N LYS A 95 1.64 -9.22 -8.62
CA LYS A 95 2.35 -9.45 -9.89
C LYS A 95 3.29 -8.30 -10.27
N LEU A 96 3.16 -7.13 -9.62
CA LEU A 96 3.88 -5.90 -9.97
C LEU A 96 5.32 -5.91 -9.45
N SER A 97 6.15 -6.83 -9.95
CA SER A 97 7.52 -7.07 -9.46
C SER A 97 8.50 -5.88 -9.53
N LYS A 98 8.13 -4.79 -10.23
CA LYS A 98 8.91 -3.54 -10.33
C LYS A 98 8.42 -2.45 -9.37
N LEU A 99 7.32 -2.68 -8.66
CA LEU A 99 6.69 -1.70 -7.79
C LEU A 99 7.61 -1.36 -6.62
N TYR A 100 7.93 -0.08 -6.46
CA TYR A 100 8.67 0.43 -5.31
C TYR A 100 7.78 1.31 -4.41
N TRP A 101 6.72 1.90 -4.95
CA TRP A 101 5.78 2.74 -4.20
C TRP A 101 4.34 2.26 -4.39
N LEU A 102 3.69 1.83 -3.31
CA LEU A 102 2.28 1.46 -3.28
C LEU A 102 1.55 2.27 -2.21
N ASP A 103 0.78 3.26 -2.64
CA ASP A 103 0.03 4.14 -1.76
C ASP A 103 -1.47 4.03 -2.00
N LEU A 104 -2.15 3.46 -1.01
CA LEU A 104 -3.59 3.23 -0.97
C LEU A 104 -4.24 4.00 0.19
N ALA A 105 -3.49 4.88 0.86
CA ALA A 105 -3.92 5.53 2.08
C ALA A 105 -5.18 6.37 1.89
N ASP A 106 -5.91 6.63 2.98
CA ASP A 106 -7.05 7.57 2.99
C ASP A 106 -8.11 7.20 1.93
N ASN A 107 -8.67 6.01 2.10
CA ASN A 107 -9.72 5.43 1.27
C ASN A 107 -10.71 4.67 2.18
N GLN A 108 -11.58 3.83 1.60
CA GLN A 108 -12.52 2.97 2.31
C GLN A 108 -12.28 1.48 1.99
N ILE A 109 -11.04 1.12 1.67
CA ILE A 109 -10.63 -0.25 1.31
C ILE A 109 -10.75 -1.13 2.55
N SER A 110 -11.35 -2.30 2.39
CA SER A 110 -11.69 -3.23 3.46
C SER A 110 -11.11 -4.63 3.22
N GLY A 111 -11.29 -5.54 4.17
CA GLY A 111 -10.84 -6.92 4.05
C GLY A 111 -9.36 -7.09 4.39
N PRO A 112 -8.83 -8.33 4.25
CA PRO A 112 -7.47 -8.66 4.68
C PRO A 112 -6.41 -8.17 3.71
N ILE A 113 -5.18 -8.04 4.20
CA ILE A 113 -4.00 -7.81 3.37
C ILE A 113 -3.69 -9.12 2.60
N PRO A 114 -3.73 -9.14 1.25
CA PRO A 114 -3.59 -10.37 0.49
C PRO A 114 -2.13 -10.83 0.43
N VAL A 115 -1.91 -12.08 0.81
CA VAL A 115 -0.63 -12.80 0.63
C VAL A 115 -0.83 -14.01 -0.28
N SER A 116 0.26 -14.50 -0.87
CA SER A 116 0.23 -15.55 -1.87
C SER A 116 -0.34 -16.84 -1.30
N THR A 117 -1.23 -17.46 -2.06
CA THR A 117 -1.76 -18.81 -1.83
C THR A 117 -1.19 -19.75 -2.90
N PRO A 118 -1.50 -21.06 -2.87
CA PRO A 118 -1.10 -21.95 -3.96
C PRO A 118 -1.64 -21.55 -5.34
N THR A 119 -2.69 -20.73 -5.40
CA THR A 119 -3.39 -20.39 -6.66
C THR A 119 -3.43 -18.89 -6.97
N THR A 120 -3.05 -18.02 -6.04
CA THR A 120 -3.09 -16.57 -6.22
C THR A 120 -1.81 -15.89 -5.74
N PRO A 121 -1.32 -14.85 -6.43
CA PRO A 121 -0.22 -14.02 -5.93
C PRO A 121 -0.67 -13.19 -4.72
N GLY A 122 0.25 -12.51 -4.07
CA GLY A 122 -0.03 -11.56 -2.99
C GLY A 122 1.08 -10.53 -2.83
N LEU A 123 0.89 -9.60 -1.89
CA LEU A 123 1.82 -8.49 -1.70
C LEU A 123 3.18 -8.94 -1.13
N ASP A 124 3.26 -10.16 -0.59
CA ASP A 124 4.49 -10.83 -0.16
C ASP A 124 5.51 -11.02 -1.32
N LEU A 125 5.06 -10.94 -2.57
CA LEU A 125 5.94 -11.03 -3.75
C LEU A 125 6.57 -9.69 -4.15
N LEU A 126 6.17 -8.57 -3.53
CA LEU A 126 6.64 -7.23 -3.88
C LEU A 126 8.00 -6.91 -3.22
N LEU A 127 9.02 -7.71 -3.53
CA LEU A 127 10.34 -7.62 -2.90
C LEU A 127 11.09 -6.31 -3.19
N LYS A 128 10.68 -5.53 -4.21
CA LYS A 128 11.24 -4.21 -4.53
C LYS A 128 10.47 -3.05 -3.90
N ALA A 129 9.34 -3.32 -3.24
CA ALA A 129 8.55 -2.30 -2.57
C ALA A 129 9.37 -1.65 -1.46
N LYS A 130 9.30 -0.32 -1.40
CA LYS A 130 9.86 0.51 -0.34
C LYS A 130 8.78 1.11 0.53
N HIS A 131 7.60 1.34 -0.02
CA HIS A 131 6.52 2.05 0.66
C HIS A 131 5.22 1.28 0.54
N PHE A 132 4.75 0.78 1.68
CA PHE A 132 3.39 0.30 1.87
C PHE A 132 2.65 1.31 2.73
N HIS A 133 1.88 2.18 2.07
CA HIS A 133 1.04 3.15 2.74
C HIS A 133 -0.43 2.74 2.61
N PHE A 134 -0.95 2.04 3.61
CA PHE A 134 -2.33 1.54 3.63
C PHE A 134 -3.18 2.18 4.74
N ASN A 135 -2.63 3.19 5.40
CA ASN A 135 -3.24 3.83 6.56
C ASN A 135 -4.55 4.56 6.21
N LYS A 136 -5.40 4.78 7.22
CA LYS A 136 -6.72 5.43 7.08
C LYS A 136 -7.62 4.70 6.06
N ASN A 137 -7.87 3.42 6.34
CA ASN A 137 -8.75 2.56 5.56
C ASN A 137 -9.65 1.75 6.51
N LYS A 138 -10.25 0.68 6.00
CA LYS A 138 -11.08 -0.28 6.75
C LYS A 138 -10.48 -1.69 6.68
N LEU A 139 -9.17 -1.82 6.47
CA LEU A 139 -8.50 -3.12 6.38
C LEU A 139 -8.69 -3.89 7.68
N SER A 140 -8.99 -5.18 7.58
CA SER A 140 -9.39 -6.01 8.70
C SER A 140 -8.68 -7.37 8.70
N GLY A 141 -8.90 -8.18 9.73
CA GLY A 141 -8.17 -9.43 9.92
C GLY A 141 -6.75 -9.18 10.43
N SER A 142 -5.95 -10.24 10.51
CA SER A 142 -4.58 -10.14 11.02
C SER A 142 -3.60 -9.65 9.96
N ILE A 143 -2.51 -9.05 10.42
CA ILE A 143 -1.33 -8.80 9.57
C ILE A 143 -0.67 -10.16 9.31
N PRO A 144 -0.68 -10.70 8.07
CA PRO A 144 -0.22 -12.06 7.84
C PRO A 144 1.29 -12.14 8.04
N PRO A 145 1.82 -13.10 8.82
CA PRO A 145 3.27 -13.25 8.99
C PRO A 145 4.02 -13.47 7.66
N LYS A 146 3.36 -14.13 6.69
CA LYS A 146 3.90 -14.36 5.34
C LYS A 146 4.12 -13.06 4.54
N LEU A 147 3.50 -11.95 4.95
CA LEU A 147 3.67 -10.66 4.29
C LEU A 147 5.13 -10.19 4.32
N PHE A 148 5.89 -10.54 5.36
CA PHE A 148 7.25 -10.03 5.57
C PHE A 148 8.30 -11.13 5.43
N SER A 149 9.42 -10.80 4.78
CA SER A 149 10.59 -11.66 4.65
C SER A 149 11.88 -10.83 4.73
N SER A 150 13.01 -11.49 4.95
CA SER A 150 14.33 -10.84 4.97
C SER A 150 14.80 -10.33 3.60
N GLU A 151 14.11 -10.68 2.52
CA GLU A 151 14.40 -10.20 1.16
C GLU A 151 13.75 -8.84 0.88
N MET A 152 12.83 -8.39 1.74
CA MET A 152 12.13 -7.12 1.54
C MET A 152 13.02 -5.92 1.87
N ILE A 153 12.81 -4.85 1.09
CA ILE A 153 13.50 -3.56 1.24
C ILE A 153 12.56 -2.42 1.64
N LEU A 154 11.50 -2.73 2.41
CA LEU A 154 10.52 -1.75 2.85
C LEU A 154 11.16 -0.73 3.79
N ILE A 155 10.98 0.54 3.46
CA ILE A 155 11.39 1.69 4.26
C ILE A 155 10.21 2.15 5.13
N HIS A 156 9.00 2.18 4.57
CA HIS A 156 7.78 2.58 5.28
C HIS A 156 6.72 1.48 5.26
N VAL A 157 6.22 1.17 6.46
CA VAL A 157 5.01 0.36 6.67
C VAL A 157 4.04 1.22 7.49
N LEU A 158 3.06 1.81 6.80
CA LEU A 158 2.04 2.68 7.40
C LEU A 158 0.68 1.99 7.31
N PHE A 159 0.30 1.27 8.36
CA PHE A 159 -0.99 0.58 8.47
C PHE A 159 -1.92 1.23 9.49
N ASP A 160 -1.57 2.43 10.00
CA ASP A 160 -2.32 3.12 11.03
C ASP A 160 -3.75 3.48 10.64
N GLY A 161 -4.66 3.54 11.61
CA GLY A 161 -6.07 3.92 11.35
C GLY A 161 -6.80 2.92 10.46
N ASN A 162 -6.77 1.65 10.84
CA ASN A 162 -7.47 0.54 10.18
C ASN A 162 -8.26 -0.28 11.22
N GLN A 163 -8.71 -1.48 10.85
CA GLN A 163 -9.43 -2.43 11.70
C GLN A 163 -8.64 -3.75 11.86
N LEU A 164 -7.29 -3.69 11.78
CA LEU A 164 -6.43 -4.87 11.86
C LEU A 164 -6.47 -5.47 13.26
N THR A 165 -6.50 -6.79 13.35
CA THR A 165 -6.62 -7.56 14.60
C THR A 165 -5.47 -8.55 14.78
N GLY A 166 -5.46 -9.28 15.90
CA GLY A 166 -4.46 -10.31 16.17
C GLY A 166 -3.09 -9.72 16.50
N ASN A 167 -2.05 -10.55 16.45
CA ASN A 167 -0.73 -10.16 16.94
C ASN A 167 0.08 -9.42 15.85
N ILE A 168 1.00 -8.57 16.29
CA ILE A 168 2.08 -8.07 15.42
C ILE A 168 2.95 -9.28 15.02
N PRO A 169 3.12 -9.59 13.74
CA PRO A 169 3.89 -10.77 13.32
C PRO A 169 5.39 -10.55 13.58
N SER A 170 6.04 -11.52 14.22
CA SER A 170 7.49 -11.45 14.46
C SER A 170 8.31 -11.39 13.16
N THR A 171 7.79 -11.88 12.04
CA THR A 171 8.44 -11.77 10.73
C THR A 171 8.64 -10.32 10.26
N LEU A 172 7.91 -9.35 10.82
CA LEU A 172 8.17 -7.92 10.59
C LEU A 172 9.59 -7.53 11.00
N GLY A 173 10.13 -8.13 12.06
CA GLY A 173 11.51 -7.93 12.52
C GLY A 173 12.58 -8.43 11.54
N LEU A 174 12.21 -9.11 10.45
CA LEU A 174 13.15 -9.53 9.40
C LEU A 174 13.45 -8.41 8.39
N VAL A 175 12.62 -7.36 8.34
CA VAL A 175 12.72 -6.28 7.34
C VAL A 175 13.69 -5.20 7.83
N GLN A 176 14.99 -5.48 7.71
CA GLN A 176 16.07 -4.67 8.30
C GLN A 176 16.23 -3.27 7.68
N SER A 177 15.55 -2.99 6.57
CA SER A 177 15.55 -1.69 5.87
C SER A 177 14.54 -0.69 6.43
N LEU A 178 13.69 -1.11 7.37
CA LEU A 178 12.57 -0.31 7.84
C LEU A 178 13.04 0.93 8.62
N GLU A 179 12.47 2.08 8.27
CA GLU A 179 12.71 3.38 8.92
C GLU A 179 11.47 3.87 9.66
N VAL A 180 10.26 3.65 9.11
CA VAL A 180 9.01 4.10 9.70
C VAL A 180 8.02 2.96 9.81
N LEU A 181 7.60 2.64 11.04
CA LEU A 181 6.59 1.64 11.34
C LEU A 181 5.43 2.27 12.09
N ARG A 182 4.27 2.35 11.44
CA ARG A 182 3.04 2.84 12.06
C ARG A 182 1.94 1.79 12.02
N LEU A 183 1.63 1.25 13.18
CA LEU A 183 0.53 0.30 13.40
C LEU A 183 -0.54 0.89 14.33
N ASP A 184 -0.42 2.17 14.69
CA ASP A 184 -1.29 2.84 15.64
C ASP A 184 -2.75 2.89 15.18
N ARG A 185 -3.71 2.96 16.11
CA ARG A 185 -5.15 3.05 15.81
C ARG A 185 -5.66 1.83 15.02
N ASN A 186 -5.46 0.65 15.59
CA ASN A 186 -5.99 -0.62 15.13
C ASN A 186 -6.56 -1.40 16.33
N TYR A 187 -6.83 -2.69 16.17
CA TYR A 187 -7.26 -3.62 17.22
C TYR A 187 -6.23 -4.74 17.42
N LEU A 188 -4.94 -4.43 17.23
CA LEU A 188 -3.86 -5.40 17.41
C LEU A 188 -3.74 -5.77 18.89
N ALA A 189 -3.52 -7.04 19.18
CA ALA A 189 -3.52 -7.60 20.52
C ALA A 189 -2.26 -8.45 20.79
N GLY A 190 -2.14 -8.92 22.03
CA GLY A 190 -0.98 -9.70 22.46
C GLY A 190 0.26 -8.83 22.67
N ASP A 191 1.39 -9.50 22.83
CA ASP A 191 2.65 -8.84 23.17
C ASP A 191 3.36 -8.29 21.93
N VAL A 192 4.13 -7.22 22.12
CA VAL A 192 5.06 -6.74 21.07
C VAL A 192 6.19 -7.77 20.90
N PRO A 193 6.45 -8.28 19.68
CA PRO A 193 7.47 -9.29 19.46
C PRO A 193 8.86 -8.83 19.91
N LEU A 194 9.57 -9.66 20.68
CA LEU A 194 10.89 -9.31 21.21
C LEU A 194 11.90 -8.95 20.11
N ASN A 195 11.82 -9.60 18.95
CA ASN A 195 12.72 -9.36 17.84
C ASN A 195 12.43 -8.07 17.05
N LEU A 196 11.42 -7.29 17.44
CA LEU A 196 11.20 -5.96 16.89
C LEU A 196 12.36 -5.02 17.24
N ASN A 197 13.04 -5.27 18.37
CA ASN A 197 14.24 -4.55 18.79
C ASN A 197 15.42 -4.67 17.80
N ASN A 198 15.39 -5.64 16.89
CA ASN A 198 16.40 -5.83 15.85
C ASN A 198 16.26 -4.80 14.70
N LEU A 199 15.18 -4.02 14.65
CA LEU A 199 14.96 -3.04 13.59
C LEU A 199 15.75 -1.76 13.86
N THR A 200 17.07 -1.85 13.68
CA THR A 200 18.04 -0.81 14.09
C THR A 200 17.93 0.51 13.32
N ASN A 201 17.33 0.51 12.12
CA ASN A 201 17.14 1.68 11.27
C ASN A 201 15.83 2.45 11.54
N VAL A 202 14.93 1.91 12.38
CA VAL A 202 13.64 2.55 12.64
C VAL A 202 13.84 3.86 13.41
N VAL A 203 13.37 4.96 12.82
CA VAL A 203 13.38 6.31 13.40
C VAL A 203 12.05 6.68 14.04
N GLU A 204 10.95 6.06 13.57
CA GLU A 204 9.60 6.28 14.06
C GLU A 204 8.87 4.93 14.25
N LEU A 205 8.45 4.64 15.48
CA LEU A 205 7.69 3.45 15.86
C LEU A 205 6.38 3.86 16.54
N ASN A 206 5.24 3.64 15.90
CA ASN A 206 3.95 4.06 16.44
C ASN A 206 3.03 2.85 16.63
N LEU A 207 2.85 2.42 17.89
CA LEU A 207 2.05 1.24 18.27
C LEU A 207 0.80 1.57 19.09
N GLY A 208 0.61 2.85 19.45
CA GLY A 208 -0.46 3.30 20.34
C GLY A 208 -1.87 3.05 19.80
N HIS A 209 -2.88 3.18 20.67
CA HIS A 209 -4.29 2.96 20.31
C HIS A 209 -4.53 1.58 19.67
N ASN A 210 -4.12 0.53 20.38
CA ASN A 210 -4.35 -0.88 20.08
C ASN A 210 -4.75 -1.60 21.37
N ASP A 211 -5.03 -2.90 21.29
CA ASP A 211 -5.33 -3.80 22.41
C ASP A 211 -4.09 -4.60 22.86
N LEU A 212 -2.88 -4.05 22.67
CA LEU A 212 -1.61 -4.70 23.00
C LEU A 212 -1.48 -4.90 24.52
N THR A 213 -0.90 -6.03 24.90
CA THR A 213 -0.67 -6.44 26.28
C THR A 213 0.81 -6.73 26.53
N GLY A 214 1.13 -7.24 27.72
CA GLY A 214 2.48 -7.70 28.04
C GLY A 214 3.36 -6.62 28.65
N PRO A 215 4.67 -6.88 28.78
CA PRO A 215 5.63 -5.91 29.30
C PRO A 215 5.85 -4.77 28.31
N VAL A 216 6.47 -3.68 28.79
CA VAL A 216 7.01 -2.63 27.92
C VAL A 216 7.98 -3.28 26.92
N PRO A 217 7.86 -3.00 25.61
CA PRO A 217 8.74 -3.60 24.61
C PRO A 217 10.19 -3.21 24.87
N ASP A 218 11.09 -4.17 24.69
CA ASP A 218 12.52 -3.89 24.64
C ASP A 218 12.83 -3.10 23.36
N LEU A 219 13.31 -1.87 23.51
CA LEU A 219 13.69 -0.99 22.39
C LEU A 219 15.21 -0.76 22.35
N THR A 220 15.99 -1.42 23.20
CA THR A 220 17.43 -1.13 23.40
C THR A 220 18.29 -1.35 22.16
N GLY A 221 17.85 -2.18 21.22
CA GLY A 221 18.52 -2.38 19.92
C GLY A 221 18.19 -1.33 18.85
N MET A 222 17.14 -0.51 19.04
CA MET A 222 16.63 0.43 18.03
C MET A 222 17.38 1.77 18.10
N ASN A 223 18.66 1.76 17.73
CA ASN A 223 19.58 2.89 17.94
C ASN A 223 19.21 4.19 17.20
N ALA A 224 18.43 4.10 16.12
CA ALA A 224 17.99 5.26 15.34
C ALA A 224 16.66 5.86 15.83
N LEU A 225 15.99 5.24 16.81
CA LEU A 225 14.63 5.58 17.22
C LEU A 225 14.58 6.95 17.89
N ASN A 226 13.82 7.88 17.31
CA ASN A 226 13.64 9.24 17.82
C ASN A 226 12.20 9.54 18.25
N TYR A 227 11.23 8.79 17.72
CA TYR A 227 9.81 8.99 18.01
C TYR A 227 9.12 7.65 18.30
N VAL A 228 8.42 7.57 19.44
CA VAL A 228 7.65 6.39 19.89
C VAL A 228 6.28 6.78 20.44
#